data_AF-A0A7W0G8K6-F1
#
_entry.id   AF-A0A7W0G8K6-F1
#
_cell.length_a   1.000
_cell.length_b   1.000
_cell.length_c   1.000
_cell.angle_alpha   90.00
_cell.angle_beta   90.00
_cell.angle_gamma   90.00
#
_symmetry.space_group_name_H-M   'P 1'
#
loop_
_entity.id
_entity.type
_entity.pdbx_description
1 polymer ?
#
loop_
_entity_poly.entity_id
_entity_poly.type
_entity_poly.pdbx_seq_one_letter_code
_entity_poly.pdbx_strand_id
1 'polypeptide(L)'
;MTLDHANATTTPTTDSPEQFRIMVVLAYPGYLRYFDSVLQELVRRGHEIELWFNNEKKQSEGLEAVAEDHGIEVRGLAPKRETETQR
;
A
#
# COMPACT_ATOMS: atom_id res chain seq x y z
N MET A 1 -22.35 48.81 -17.34
CA MET A 1 -22.05 47.85 -18.42
C MET A 1 -20.53 47.66 -18.38
N THR A 2 -20.01 46.87 -17.44
CA THR A 2 -19.57 45.45 -17.58
C THR A 2 -18.37 45.34 -18.55
N LEU A 3 -17.19 44.80 -18.22
CA LEU A 3 -16.79 43.80 -17.21
C LEU A 3 -15.33 44.02 -16.74
N ASP A 4 -15.09 43.92 -15.43
CA ASP A 4 -13.79 43.62 -14.84
C ASP A 4 -13.41 42.16 -15.15
N HIS A 5 -12.29 41.95 -15.83
CA HIS A 5 -11.70 40.63 -16.03
C HIS A 5 -10.93 40.23 -14.78
N ALA A 6 -11.65 39.76 -13.75
CA ALA A 6 -11.02 39.10 -12.61
C ALA A 6 -10.48 37.74 -13.08
N ASN A 7 -9.16 37.70 -13.27
CA ASN A 7 -8.38 36.51 -13.53
C ASN A 7 -8.64 35.51 -12.40
N ALA A 8 -9.31 34.40 -12.69
CA ALA A 8 -9.41 33.29 -11.75
C ALA A 8 -8.01 32.69 -11.61
N THR A 9 -7.24 33.21 -10.66
CA THR A 9 -6.04 32.55 -10.16
C THR A 9 -6.52 31.31 -9.41
N THR A 10 -6.71 30.21 -10.14
CA THR A 10 -6.75 28.87 -9.56
C THR A 10 -5.35 28.63 -9.01
N THR A 11 -5.10 29.06 -7.78
CA THR A 11 -4.00 28.52 -6.99
C THR A 11 -4.15 27.02 -6.98
N PRO A 12 -3.13 26.22 -7.33
CA PRO A 12 -3.16 24.80 -7.07
C PRO A 12 -3.34 24.64 -5.56
N THR A 13 -4.53 24.21 -5.17
CA THR A 13 -4.79 23.70 -3.82
C THR A 13 -3.66 22.74 -3.52
N THR A 14 -2.93 22.99 -2.44
CA THR A 14 -1.84 22.13 -1.98
C THR A 14 -2.36 20.70 -1.89
N ASP A 15 -2.05 19.91 -2.90
CA ASP A 15 -2.36 18.49 -3.02
C ASP A 15 -1.54 17.82 -1.91
N SER A 16 -2.16 17.66 -0.75
CA SER A 16 -1.62 16.76 0.27
C SER A 16 -1.69 15.38 -0.38
N PRO A 17 -0.57 14.65 -0.50
CA PRO A 17 -0.57 13.40 -1.25
C PRO A 17 -1.68 12.50 -0.73
N GLU A 18 -2.60 12.06 -1.60
CA GLU A 18 -3.69 11.18 -1.19
C GLU A 18 -3.11 9.96 -0.48
N GLN A 19 -3.47 9.81 0.80
CA GLN A 19 -3.09 8.67 1.60
C GLN A 19 -3.98 7.48 1.23
N PHE A 20 -3.36 6.33 0.95
CA PHE A 20 -4.04 5.11 0.57
C PHE A 20 -3.69 4.01 1.54
N ARG A 21 -4.63 3.08 1.71
CA ARG A 21 -4.39 1.78 2.33
C ARG A 21 -4.26 0.73 1.23
N ILE A 22 -3.09 0.09 1.15
CA ILE A 22 -2.71 -0.78 0.04
C ILE A 22 -2.57 -2.20 0.54
N MET A 23 -3.33 -3.13 -0.05
CA MET A 23 -3.19 -4.56 0.21
C MET A 23 -2.17 -5.17 -0.76
N VAL A 24 -1.10 -5.74 -0.22
CA VAL A 24 -0.07 -6.44 -0.98
C VAL A 24 -0.12 -7.93 -0.63
N VAL A 25 -0.35 -8.77 -1.63
CA VAL A 25 -0.41 -10.22 -1.46
C VAL A 25 0.79 -10.86 -2.16
N LEU A 26 1.61 -11.59 -1.41
CA LEU A 26 2.77 -12.33 -1.91
C LEU A 26 2.56 -13.84 -1.76
N ALA A 27 3.33 -14.64 -2.51
CA ALA A 27 3.23 -16.09 -2.37
C ALA A 27 3.73 -16.58 -0.99
N TYR A 28 4.82 -16.00 -0.48
CA TYR A 28 5.42 -16.30 0.83
C TYR A 28 6.45 -15.21 1.21
N PRO A 29 6.85 -15.08 2.50
CA PRO A 29 7.71 -13.98 2.97
C PRO A 29 9.05 -13.79 2.27
N GLY A 30 9.68 -14.87 1.78
CA GLY A 30 10.95 -14.78 1.03
C GLY A 30 10.94 -13.83 -0.19
N TYR A 31 9.77 -13.51 -0.74
CA TYR A 31 9.64 -12.52 -1.82
C TYR A 31 9.86 -11.07 -1.38
N LEU A 32 9.79 -10.76 -0.08
CA LEU A 32 9.99 -9.40 0.42
C LEU A 32 11.37 -8.83 0.08
N ARG A 33 12.38 -9.69 -0.10
CA ARG A 33 13.74 -9.31 -0.53
C ARG A 33 13.77 -8.56 -1.87
N TYR A 34 12.69 -8.58 -2.65
CA TYR A 34 12.59 -7.90 -3.93
C TYR A 34 11.71 -6.65 -3.89
N PHE A 35 10.97 -6.43 -2.81
CA PHE A 35 9.96 -5.37 -2.71
C PHE A 35 10.17 -4.43 -1.52
N ASP A 36 11.09 -4.73 -0.61
CA ASP A 36 11.45 -3.93 0.57
C ASP A 36 11.54 -2.41 0.27
N SER A 37 12.37 -2.01 -0.70
CA SER A 37 12.55 -0.62 -1.10
C SER A 37 11.28 0.04 -1.63
N VAL A 38 10.41 -0.72 -2.32
CA VAL A 38 9.13 -0.22 -2.84
C VAL A 38 8.16 0.00 -1.69
N LEU A 39 8.08 -0.94 -0.75
CA LEU A 39 7.20 -0.82 0.41
C LEU A 39 7.62 0.34 1.32
N GLN A 40 8.92 0.50 1.54
CA GLN A 40 9.49 1.63 2.29
C GLN A 40 9.16 2.96 1.62
N GLU A 41 9.29 3.06 0.30
CA GLU A 41 8.95 4.28 -0.43
C GLU A 41 7.46 4.63 -0.35
N LEU A 42 6.57 3.63 -0.37
CA LEU A 42 5.14 3.85 -0.19
C LEU A 42 4.81 4.35 1.22
N VAL A 43 5.41 3.75 2.25
CA VAL A 43 5.26 4.21 3.64
C VAL A 43 5.82 5.62 3.82
N ARG A 44 6.98 5.92 3.22
CA ARG A 44 7.60 7.26 3.25
C ARG A 44 6.70 8.33 2.63
N ARG A 45 5.86 7.97 1.66
CA ARG A 45 4.85 8.86 1.04
C ARG A 45 3.57 8.99 1.88
N GLY A 46 3.49 8.27 3.00
CA GLY A 46 2.36 8.30 3.93
C GLY A 46 1.34 7.19 3.71
N HIS A 47 1.54 6.26 2.78
CA HIS A 47 0.60 5.16 2.56
C HIS A 47 0.70 4.11 3.68
N GLU A 48 -0.41 3.44 3.97
CA GLU A 48 -0.46 2.30 4.87
C GLU A 48 -0.44 1.00 4.07
N ILE A 49 0.39 0.04 4.45
CA ILE A 49 0.52 -1.24 3.75
C ILE A 49 -0.01 -2.38 4.61
N GLU A 50 -0.88 -3.21 4.03
CA GLU A 50 -1.23 -4.51 4.58
C GLU A 50 -0.56 -5.62 3.77
N LEU A 51 0.31 -6.40 4.42
CA LEU A 51 0.99 -7.54 3.81
C LEU A 51 0.31 -8.87 4.13
N TRP A 52 0.02 -9.62 3.08
CA TRP A 52 -0.60 -10.93 3.15
C TRP A 52 0.22 -11.96 2.35
N PHE A 53 0.17 -13.22 2.78
CA PHE A 53 0.92 -14.32 2.16
C PHE A 53 0.02 -15.50 1.82
N ASN A 54 0.22 -16.15 0.68
CA ASN A 54 -0.45 -17.43 0.41
C ASN A 54 0.12 -18.57 1.27
N ASN A 55 1.38 -18.48 1.67
CA ASN A 55 2.03 -19.37 2.62
C ASN A 55 2.97 -18.57 3.53
N GLU A 56 2.44 -18.12 4.68
CA GLU A 56 3.16 -17.27 5.65
C GLU A 56 4.36 -17.96 6.34
N LYS A 57 4.38 -19.31 6.35
CA LYS A 57 5.41 -20.09 7.08
C LYS A 57 6.63 -20.41 6.22
N LYS A 58 6.53 -20.27 4.90
CA LYS A 58 7.63 -20.61 3.99
C LYS A 58 8.64 -19.47 3.94
N GLN A 59 9.88 -19.76 4.34
CA GLN A 59 10.98 -18.78 4.36
C GLN A 59 10.62 -17.54 5.19
N SER A 60 10.20 -17.76 6.44
CA SER A 60 9.77 -16.72 7.37
C SER A 60 10.85 -15.67 7.66
N GLU A 61 12.13 -16.00 7.46
CA GLU A 61 13.24 -15.04 7.56
C GLU A 61 13.10 -13.85 6.60
N GLY A 62 12.24 -13.94 5.57
CA GLY A 62 11.93 -12.81 4.71
C GLY A 62 11.20 -11.67 5.42
N LEU A 63 10.55 -11.92 6.56
CA LEU A 63 9.85 -10.88 7.34
C LEU A 63 10.80 -9.86 7.97
N GLU A 64 12.07 -10.22 8.18
CA GLU A 64 13.11 -9.31 8.68
C GLU A 64 13.29 -8.09 7.77
N ALA A 65 12.94 -8.20 6.48
CA ALA A 65 13.03 -7.09 5.53
C ALA A 65 12.05 -5.94 5.82
N VAL A 66 11.04 -6.16 6.66
CA VAL A 66 9.98 -5.17 6.98
C VAL A 66 9.70 -5.08 8.49
N ALA A 67 10.51 -5.72 9.33
CA ALA A 67 10.23 -5.85 10.77
C ALA A 67 10.27 -4.51 11.52
N GLU A 68 11.00 -3.52 11.01
CA GLU A 68 11.18 -2.20 11.63
C GLU A 68 10.27 -1.12 11.01
N ASP A 69 9.48 -1.46 9.99
CA ASP A 69 8.68 -0.50 9.23
C ASP A 69 7.29 -0.29 9.85
N HIS A 70 7.12 0.78 10.63
CA HIS A 70 5.88 1.11 11.33
C HIS A 70 4.64 1.36 10.44
N GLY A 71 4.82 1.54 9.13
CA GLY A 71 3.73 1.69 8.15
C GLY A 71 3.30 0.40 7.46
N ILE A 72 3.91 -0.73 7.83
CA ILE A 72 3.65 -2.04 7.24
C ILE A 72 3.04 -2.96 8.30
N GLU A 73 1.82 -3.42 8.05
CA GLU A 73 1.14 -4.38 8.90
C GLU A 73 1.11 -5.76 8.24
N VAL A 74 1.79 -6.74 8.85
CA VAL A 74 1.75 -8.13 8.40
C VAL A 74 0.51 -8.82 8.95
N ARG A 75 -0.42 -9.17 8.06
CA ARG A 75 -1.71 -9.80 8.39
C ARG A 75 -1.69 -11.32 8.37
N GLY A 76 -0.63 -11.94 7.81
CA GLY A 76 -0.47 -13.39 7.75
C GLY A 76 -1.06 -14.00 6.48
N LEU A 77 -1.83 -15.09 6.61
CA LEU A 77 -2.42 -15.81 5.48
C LEU A 77 -3.46 -14.98 4.71
N ALA A 78 -3.28 -14.83 3.40
CA ALA A 78 -4.21 -14.12 2.53
C ALA A 78 -5.62 -14.74 2.57
N PRO A 79 -6.69 -13.92 2.60
CA PRO A 79 -8.05 -14.41 2.60
C PRO A 79 -8.31 -15.19 1.30
N LYS A 80 -8.98 -16.34 1.41
CA LYS A 80 -9.41 -17.09 0.24
C LYS A 80 -10.59 -16.38 -0.39
N ARG A 81 -10.55 -16.22 -1.71
CA ARG A 81 -11.71 -15.75 -2.46
C ARG A 81 -12.85 -16.73 -2.24
N GLU A 82 -13.97 -16.23 -1.73
CA GLU A 82 -15.22 -16.97 -1.75
C GLU A 82 -15.68 -17.05 -3.21
N THR A 83 -15.59 -18.23 -3.81
CA THR A 83 -16.33 -18.50 -5.05
C THR A 83 -17.78 -18.73 -4.68
N GLU A 84 -18.60 -17.69 -4.83
CA GLU A 84 -20.06 -17.85 -4.86
C GLU A 84 -20.38 -18.83 -6.00
N THR A 85 -20.69 -20.08 -5.63
CA THR A 85 -21.19 -21.07 -6.57
C THR A 85 -22.62 -20.66 -6.86
N GLN A 86 -22.82 -19.81 -7.86
CA GLN A 86 -24.14 -19.58 -8.43
C GLN A 86 -24.60 -20.91 -9.01
N ARG A 87 -25.54 -21.54 -8.30
CA ARG A 87 -26.26 -22.74 -8.74
C ARG A 87 -27.30 -22.38 -9.79
#